data_AF-A0A1H4MAU8-F1
#
_entry.id   AF-A0A1H4MAU8-F1
#
_cell.length_a   1.000
_cell.length_b   1.000
_cell.length_c   1.000
_cell.angle_alpha   90.00
_cell.angle_beta   90.00
_cell.angle_gamma   90.00
#
_symmetry.space_group_name_H-M   'P 1'
#
loop_
_entity.id
_entity.type
_entity.pdbx_description
1 polymer ?
#
loop_
_entity_poly.entity_id
_entity_poly.type
_entity_poly.pdbx_seq_one_letter_code
_entity_poly.pdbx_strand_id
1 'polypeptide(L)'
;MPYTEDLIYCITDIYILLKIERVTSLLAGLVRKHRLVVIVSILAILILVLSLYYLRGKTTYYSDGVSILMYHHIDDQGQGGDTISSSLFKQDLEYLKNEGFSFISYQQFKKFLAGSPIPDNAVLVTFDDGYESYYKQAYPILKSMSVPSIQFVITNELNNPKGGITPYLSREEILSMTQDGELVEMQSHTDKLHRKQNDNAYLTNRLLINGKEETNKEFKQRVISDLQNSVSMLKPLQSYPVDSLAYPYGIYSESAIDFVKQAGNIRYAYTVQPGIADRSSDPYLIPRINAGSPWITPSNLVHRIKIQKKRFNEPLDSLPVRSVMEQVGGSVEARDHGKQLILYFAHQKWNLSSNVAINQDDGQTINLSHGIINKSGVSHISYSDLQMIFGTKILYDKKKKRFYPDPTMSQE
;
A
#
# COMPACT_ATOMS: atom_id res chain seq x y z
N MET A 1 0.26 81.40 -25.33
CA MET A 1 0.75 81.21 -23.95
C MET A 1 0.22 79.86 -23.44
N PRO A 2 1.04 78.80 -23.34
CA PRO A 2 0.58 77.45 -23.02
C PRO A 2 0.95 77.05 -21.58
N TYR A 3 0.45 77.78 -20.57
CA TYR A 3 0.86 77.56 -19.16
C TYR A 3 -0.31 77.32 -18.19
N THR A 4 -1.54 77.12 -18.67
CA THR A 4 -2.73 77.06 -17.80
C THR A 4 -3.23 75.66 -17.49
N GLU A 5 -2.93 74.63 -18.31
CA GLU A 5 -3.39 73.25 -18.02
C GLU A 5 -2.44 72.50 -17.07
N ASP A 6 -1.12 72.64 -17.22
CA ASP A 6 -0.13 71.99 -16.34
C ASP A 6 -0.21 72.45 -14.88
N LEU A 7 -0.64 73.70 -14.65
CA LEU A 7 -0.81 74.25 -13.31
C LEU A 7 -2.01 73.60 -12.58
N ILE A 8 -3.07 73.24 -13.32
CA ILE A 8 -4.28 72.62 -12.74
C ILE A 8 -3.99 71.18 -12.33
N TYR A 9 -3.26 70.41 -13.14
CA TYR A 9 -2.85 69.04 -12.78
C TYR A 9 -1.94 69.04 -11.55
N CYS A 10 -0.96 69.94 -11.50
CA CYS A 10 -0.04 70.06 -10.36
C CYS A 10 -0.77 70.40 -9.05
N ILE A 11 -1.76 71.30 -9.09
CA ILE A 11 -2.58 71.63 -7.90
C ILE A 11 -3.46 70.47 -7.46
N THR A 12 -3.99 69.68 -8.41
CA THR A 12 -4.85 68.52 -8.11
C THR A 12 -4.04 67.38 -7.48
N ASP A 13 -2.82 67.13 -7.98
CA ASP A 13 -1.91 66.12 -7.41
C ASP A 13 -1.42 66.51 -6.00
N ILE A 14 -1.09 67.79 -5.78
CA ILE A 14 -0.75 68.31 -4.45
C ILE A 14 -1.93 68.15 -3.49
N TYR A 15 -3.17 68.42 -3.95
CA TYR A 15 -4.36 68.26 -3.12
C TYR A 15 -4.62 66.79 -2.76
N ILE A 16 -4.42 65.85 -3.69
CA ILE A 16 -4.53 64.41 -3.44
C ILE A 16 -3.46 63.94 -2.44
N LEU A 17 -2.21 64.37 -2.61
CA LEU A 17 -1.10 64.04 -1.69
C LEU A 17 -1.34 64.56 -0.27
N LEU A 18 -1.79 65.80 -0.12
CA LEU A 18 -2.15 66.37 1.19
C LEU A 18 -3.32 65.64 1.86
N LYS A 19 -4.27 65.14 1.06
CA LYS A 19 -5.39 64.34 1.56
C LYS A 19 -4.93 62.97 2.04
N ILE A 20 -3.98 62.35 1.33
CA ILE A 20 -3.34 61.09 1.74
C ILE A 20 -2.54 61.30 3.04
N GLU A 21 -1.73 62.34 3.16
CA GLU A 21 -0.98 62.64 4.40
C GLU A 21 -1.89 62.93 5.62
N ARG A 22 -3.01 63.62 5.41
CA ARG A 22 -3.99 63.83 6.48
C ARG A 22 -4.64 62.52 6.91
N VAL A 23 -5.00 61.65 5.96
CA VAL A 23 -5.58 60.34 6.27
C VAL A 23 -4.56 59.46 6.99
N THR A 24 -3.30 59.43 6.55
CA THR A 24 -2.25 58.63 7.19
C THR A 24 -1.92 59.12 8.60
N SER A 25 -1.86 60.44 8.83
CA SER A 25 -1.63 61.00 10.17
C SER A 25 -2.80 60.78 11.13
N LEU A 26 -4.05 60.88 10.66
CA LEU A 26 -5.25 60.56 11.44
C LEU A 26 -5.28 59.08 11.82
N LEU A 27 -4.98 58.18 10.88
CA LEU A 27 -4.87 56.75 11.13
C LEU A 27 -3.75 56.44 12.13
N ALA A 28 -2.58 57.07 11.99
CA ALA A 28 -1.47 56.91 12.94
C ALA A 28 -1.85 57.40 14.36
N GLY A 29 -2.57 58.51 14.48
CA GLY A 29 -3.08 59.02 15.75
C GLY A 29 -4.11 58.10 16.40
N LEU A 30 -5.02 57.53 15.61
CA LEU A 30 -6.03 56.59 16.07
C LEU A 30 -5.41 55.26 16.55
N VAL A 31 -4.44 54.73 15.79
CA VAL A 31 -3.65 53.54 16.15
C VAL A 31 -2.84 53.79 17.41
N ARG A 32 -2.28 54.99 17.60
CA ARG A 32 -1.54 55.35 18.82
C ARG A 32 -2.44 55.42 20.06
N LYS A 33 -3.67 55.91 19.92
CA LYS A 33 -4.67 56.03 21.01
C LYS A 33 -5.27 54.67 21.42
N HIS A 34 -5.42 53.76 20.46
CA HIS A 34 -6.03 52.44 20.67
C HIS A 34 -5.04 51.28 20.48
N ARG A 35 -3.75 51.56 20.68
CA ARG A 35 -2.63 50.66 20.36
C ARG A 35 -2.76 49.29 21.02
N LEU A 36 -3.20 49.25 22.28
CA LEU A 36 -3.46 48.02 23.01
C LEU A 36 -4.63 47.23 22.39
N VAL A 37 -5.72 47.89 22.02
CA VAL A 37 -6.89 47.27 21.37
C VAL A 37 -6.50 46.70 20.01
N VAL A 38 -5.69 47.42 19.23
CA VAL A 38 -5.19 46.94 17.92
C VAL A 38 -4.31 45.70 18.09
N ILE A 39 -3.38 45.69 19.06
CA ILE A 39 -2.51 44.53 19.34
C ILE A 39 -3.33 43.33 19.80
N VAL A 40 -4.28 43.52 20.73
CA VAL A 40 -5.15 42.45 21.22
C VAL A 40 -6.01 41.88 20.10
N SER A 41 -6.56 42.72 19.22
CA SER A 41 -7.33 42.28 18.06
C SER A 41 -6.48 41.47 17.07
N ILE A 42 -5.24 41.90 16.80
CA ILE A 42 -4.31 41.14 15.94
C ILE A 42 -3.98 39.78 16.56
N LEU A 43 -3.70 39.73 17.86
CA LEU A 43 -3.44 38.47 18.57
C LEU A 43 -4.67 37.56 18.58
N ALA A 44 -5.86 38.11 18.79
CA ALA A 44 -7.11 37.35 18.75
C ALA A 44 -7.38 36.78 17.35
N ILE A 45 -7.15 37.57 16.30
CA ILE A 45 -7.24 37.11 14.90
C ILE A 45 -6.20 36.04 14.62
N LEU A 46 -4.96 36.20 15.08
CA LEU A 46 -3.91 35.20 14.91
C LEU A 46 -4.28 33.89 15.61
N ILE A 47 -4.75 33.95 16.86
CA ILE A 47 -5.22 32.78 17.61
C ILE A 47 -6.42 32.14 16.90
N LEU A 48 -7.35 32.92 16.38
CA LEU A 48 -8.50 32.43 15.63
C LEU A 48 -8.07 31.76 14.32
N VAL A 49 -7.15 32.35 13.57
CA VAL A 49 -6.61 31.78 12.33
C VAL A 49 -5.83 30.49 12.61
N LEU A 50 -5.01 30.46 13.67
CA LEU A 50 -4.31 29.25 14.11
C LEU A 50 -5.29 28.19 14.59
N SER A 51 -6.35 28.58 15.29
CA SER A 51 -7.41 27.68 15.74
C SER A 51 -8.20 27.14 14.56
N LEU A 52 -8.58 27.96 13.58
CA LEU A 52 -9.26 27.54 12.34
C LEU A 52 -8.35 26.68 11.45
N TYR A 53 -7.05 26.94 11.43
CA TYR A 53 -6.05 26.10 10.79
C TYR A 53 -5.94 24.73 11.48
N TYR A 54 -5.96 24.71 12.82
CA TYR A 54 -5.96 23.49 13.61
C TYR A 54 -7.30 22.73 13.53
N LEU A 55 -8.41 23.46 13.43
CA LEU A 55 -9.78 22.95 13.27
C LEU A 55 -10.14 22.61 11.82
N ARG A 56 -9.29 22.95 10.85
CA ARG A 56 -9.38 22.41 9.49
C ARG A 56 -9.09 20.92 9.62
N GLY A 57 -10.14 20.15 9.86
CA GLY A 57 -10.06 18.75 10.22
C GLY A 57 -9.15 18.00 9.24
N LYS A 58 -8.31 17.12 9.79
CA LYS A 58 -7.57 16.15 8.97
C LYS A 58 -8.60 15.44 8.08
N THR A 59 -8.37 15.43 6.78
CA THR A 59 -9.27 14.70 5.88
C THR A 59 -9.16 13.22 6.20
N THR A 60 -10.17 12.63 6.83
CA THR A 60 -10.22 11.18 7.06
C THR A 60 -10.56 10.49 5.74
N TYR A 61 -9.59 9.80 5.15
CA TYR A 61 -9.78 8.94 3.98
C TYR A 61 -10.27 7.56 4.40
N TYR A 62 -9.75 7.04 5.52
CA TYR A 62 -10.21 5.80 6.12
C TYR A 62 -9.96 5.78 7.63
N SER A 63 -10.79 5.00 8.30
CA SER A 63 -10.69 4.59 9.70
C SER A 63 -10.65 3.07 9.76
N ASP A 64 -10.18 2.52 10.88
CA ASP A 64 -10.10 1.08 11.17
C ASP A 64 -9.37 0.27 10.07
N GLY A 65 -8.31 0.84 9.52
CA GLY A 65 -7.48 0.19 8.51
C GLY A 65 -6.12 0.84 8.41
N VAL A 66 -5.19 0.15 7.76
CA VAL A 66 -3.78 0.55 7.64
C VAL A 66 -3.35 0.42 6.19
N SER A 67 -2.84 1.51 5.60
CA SER A 67 -2.09 1.41 4.34
C SER A 67 -0.67 0.98 4.63
N ILE A 68 -0.21 -0.09 4.00
CA ILE A 68 1.17 -0.57 4.17
C ILE A 68 1.94 -0.22 2.91
N LEU A 69 2.96 0.62 3.03
CA LEU A 69 3.76 1.10 1.90
C LEU A 69 5.00 0.23 1.73
N MET A 70 5.31 -0.14 0.50
CA MET A 70 6.47 -0.94 0.15
C MET A 70 7.47 -0.11 -0.67
N TYR A 71 8.70 -0.05 -0.17
CA TYR A 71 9.88 0.52 -0.80
C TYR A 71 10.96 -0.57 -0.95
N HIS A 72 11.98 -0.34 -1.79
CA HIS A 72 13.14 -1.23 -1.90
C HIS A 72 14.45 -0.44 -1.78
N HIS A 73 14.89 0.17 -2.88
CA HIS A 73 16.19 0.82 -2.96
C HIS A 73 16.05 2.36 -2.93
N ILE A 74 16.79 3.02 -2.03
CA ILE A 74 16.78 4.50 -1.91
C ILE A 74 18.14 5.05 -2.34
N ASP A 75 18.29 5.42 -3.60
CA ASP A 75 19.58 5.84 -4.15
C ASP A 75 19.40 7.03 -5.11
N ASP A 76 20.14 8.11 -4.84
CA ASP A 76 20.08 9.35 -5.63
C ASP A 76 20.74 9.21 -7.00
N GLN A 77 21.60 8.22 -7.19
CA GLN A 77 22.26 7.92 -8.47
C GLN A 77 21.73 6.65 -9.13
N GLY A 78 20.89 5.90 -8.42
CA GLY A 78 20.38 4.62 -8.86
C GLY A 78 19.34 4.77 -9.97
N GLN A 79 19.30 3.78 -10.86
CA GLN A 79 18.31 3.67 -11.92
C GLN A 79 17.57 2.34 -11.77
N GLY A 80 16.25 2.33 -11.95
CA GLY A 80 15.45 1.11 -11.84
C GLY A 80 13.99 1.38 -11.47
N GLY A 81 13.12 0.39 -11.71
CA GLY A 81 11.68 0.52 -11.43
C GLY A 81 11.31 0.53 -9.95
N ASP A 82 12.21 0.00 -9.10
CA ASP A 82 12.06 -0.12 -7.66
C ASP A 82 13.11 0.71 -6.88
N THR A 83 13.74 1.67 -7.56
CA THR A 83 14.71 2.60 -6.97
C THR A 83 14.16 4.02 -7.00
N ILE A 84 14.13 4.70 -5.85
CA ILE A 84 13.78 6.13 -5.76
C ILE A 84 14.90 6.93 -5.10
N SER A 85 14.94 8.23 -5.37
CA SER A 85 15.88 9.13 -4.68
C SER A 85 15.48 9.36 -3.23
N SER A 86 16.46 9.70 -2.40
CA SER A 86 16.24 10.11 -1.01
C SER A 86 15.30 11.33 -0.91
N SER A 87 15.40 12.24 -1.88
CA SER A 87 14.53 13.42 -2.00
C SER A 87 13.08 13.04 -2.29
N LEU A 88 12.83 12.11 -3.22
CA LEU A 88 11.47 11.65 -3.53
C LEU A 88 10.88 10.91 -2.33
N PHE A 89 11.66 10.03 -1.69
CA PHE A 89 11.23 9.34 -0.47
C PHE A 89 10.85 10.31 0.65
N LYS A 90 11.65 11.34 0.90
CA LYS A 90 11.33 12.38 1.88
C LYS A 90 10.04 13.11 1.52
N GLN A 91 9.87 13.48 0.26
CA GLN A 91 8.66 14.16 -0.23
C GLN A 91 7.41 13.29 -0.05
N ASP A 92 7.49 11.97 -0.27
CA ASP A 92 6.38 11.05 0.00
C ASP A 92 5.92 11.14 1.46
N LEU A 93 6.87 11.03 2.41
CA LEU A 93 6.58 11.06 3.84
C LEU A 93 6.01 12.41 4.29
N GLU A 94 6.57 13.51 3.81
CA GLU A 94 6.10 14.87 4.10
C GLU A 94 4.70 15.09 3.54
N TYR A 95 4.45 14.64 2.30
CA TYR A 95 3.15 14.78 1.66
C TYR A 95 2.08 13.96 2.38
N LEU A 96 2.36 12.72 2.77
CA LEU A 96 1.48 11.89 3.59
C LEU A 96 1.15 12.58 4.93
N LYS A 97 2.17 13.10 5.62
CA LYS A 97 1.97 13.83 6.88
C LYS A 97 1.07 15.06 6.70
N ASN A 98 1.30 15.84 5.63
CA ASN A 98 0.52 17.02 5.29
C ASN A 98 -0.92 16.69 4.90
N GLU A 99 -1.15 15.52 4.28
CA GLU A 99 -2.48 15.00 3.94
C GLU A 99 -3.19 14.36 5.15
N GLY A 100 -2.57 14.38 6.33
CA GLY A 100 -3.19 13.91 7.58
C GLY A 100 -3.08 12.40 7.82
N PHE A 101 -2.13 11.73 7.18
CA PHE A 101 -1.79 10.34 7.48
C PHE A 101 -1.02 10.22 8.80
N SER A 102 -1.24 9.12 9.51
CA SER A 102 -0.63 8.83 10.81
C SER A 102 0.31 7.64 10.69
N PHE A 103 1.62 7.87 10.76
CA PHE A 103 2.60 6.77 10.75
C PHE A 103 2.51 5.94 12.03
N ILE A 104 2.51 4.62 11.88
CA ILE A 104 2.39 3.67 12.99
C ILE A 104 3.58 2.70 13.00
N SER A 105 3.93 2.23 14.20
CA SER A 105 4.89 1.15 14.41
C SER A 105 4.29 -0.22 14.05
N TYR A 106 5.17 -1.18 13.82
CA TYR A 106 4.74 -2.57 13.62
C TYR A 106 4.05 -3.13 14.87
N GLN A 107 4.48 -2.74 16.07
CA GLN A 107 3.76 -3.10 17.32
C GLN A 107 2.33 -2.54 17.38
N GLN A 108 2.11 -1.31 16.93
CA GLN A 108 0.76 -0.75 16.83
C GLN A 108 -0.08 -1.51 15.80
N PHE A 109 0.50 -1.88 14.65
CA PHE A 109 -0.17 -2.70 13.65
C PHE A 109 -0.59 -4.07 14.20
N LYS A 110 0.31 -4.78 14.91
CA LYS A 110 -0.03 -6.06 15.56
C LYS A 110 -1.13 -5.92 16.60
N LYS A 111 -1.08 -4.87 17.43
CA LYS A 111 -2.13 -4.58 18.41
C LYS A 111 -3.47 -4.28 17.75
N PHE A 112 -3.47 -3.57 16.62
CA PHE A 112 -4.66 -3.28 15.83
C PHE A 112 -5.32 -4.55 15.31
N LEU A 113 -4.55 -5.44 14.66
CA LEU A 113 -5.07 -6.74 14.23
C LEU A 113 -5.60 -7.58 15.40
N ALA A 114 -5.02 -7.42 16.59
CA ALA A 114 -5.45 -8.09 17.82
C ALA A 114 -6.63 -7.40 18.56
N GLY A 115 -7.21 -6.32 18.03
CA GLY A 115 -8.39 -5.70 18.64
C GLY A 115 -8.23 -4.24 19.06
N SER A 116 -7.01 -3.71 19.15
CA SER A 116 -6.76 -2.36 19.64
C SER A 116 -7.21 -1.28 18.64
N PRO A 117 -7.56 -0.06 19.10
CA PRO A 117 -7.80 1.07 18.21
C PRO A 117 -6.55 1.44 17.38
N ILE A 118 -6.78 2.04 16.22
CA ILE A 118 -5.74 2.59 15.35
C ILE A 118 -6.15 4.00 14.92
N PRO A 119 -5.22 4.95 14.74
CA PRO A 119 -5.57 6.27 14.24
C PRO A 119 -6.18 6.22 12.83
N ASP A 120 -7.01 7.19 12.51
CA ASP A 120 -7.44 7.44 11.13
C ASP A 120 -6.23 7.63 10.21
N ASN A 121 -6.38 7.21 8.96
CA ASN A 121 -5.35 7.28 7.93
C ASN A 121 -4.02 6.65 8.38
N ALA A 122 -4.06 5.53 9.11
CA ALA A 122 -2.86 4.86 9.60
C ALA A 122 -1.99 4.30 8.47
N VAL A 123 -0.69 4.56 8.52
CA VAL A 123 0.28 4.11 7.52
C VAL A 123 1.44 3.38 8.18
N LEU A 124 1.76 2.20 7.68
CA LEU A 124 2.96 1.45 8.04
C LEU A 124 3.95 1.50 6.88
N VAL A 125 5.19 1.89 7.14
CA VAL A 125 6.25 1.95 6.12
C VAL A 125 7.08 0.67 6.16
N THR A 126 7.28 0.04 5.00
CA THR A 126 8.06 -1.19 4.87
C THR A 126 9.07 -1.08 3.73
N PHE A 127 10.19 -1.76 3.90
CA PHE A 127 11.27 -1.87 2.94
C PHE A 127 11.62 -3.33 2.72
N ASP A 128 11.90 -3.71 1.49
CA ASP A 128 12.29 -5.08 1.13
C ASP A 128 13.81 -5.17 0.85
N ASP A 129 14.29 -6.39 0.65
CA ASP A 129 15.65 -6.80 0.28
C ASP A 129 16.78 -6.61 1.31
N GLY A 130 16.74 -5.55 2.12
CA GLY A 130 17.79 -5.26 3.10
C GLY A 130 19.00 -4.55 2.51
N TYR A 131 18.79 -3.65 1.54
CA TYR A 131 19.86 -2.86 0.93
C TYR A 131 20.52 -1.88 1.91
N GLU A 132 21.82 -1.65 1.77
CA GLU A 132 22.60 -0.72 2.60
C GLU A 132 22.06 0.73 2.50
N SER A 133 21.47 1.07 1.36
CA SER A 133 20.91 2.39 1.15
C SER A 133 19.74 2.71 2.08
N TYR A 134 19.07 1.70 2.66
CA TYR A 134 18.17 1.90 3.77
C TYR A 134 18.89 2.57 4.96
N TYR A 135 20.04 2.04 5.39
CA TYR A 135 20.82 2.61 6.48
C TYR A 135 21.38 4.00 6.14
N LYS A 136 21.92 4.16 4.93
CA LYS A 136 22.61 5.41 4.53
C LYS A 136 21.66 6.56 4.19
N GLN A 137 20.50 6.27 3.60
CA GLN A 137 19.62 7.27 3.01
C GLN A 137 18.24 7.32 3.68
N ALA A 138 17.58 6.16 3.82
CA ALA A 138 16.22 6.12 4.35
C ALA A 138 16.15 6.35 5.86
N TYR A 139 16.98 5.65 6.63
CA TYR A 139 16.96 5.65 8.08
C TYR A 139 17.19 7.04 8.70
N PRO A 140 18.14 7.88 8.23
CA PRO A 140 18.27 9.25 8.73
C PRO A 140 17.02 10.11 8.51
N ILE A 141 16.33 9.93 7.38
CA ILE A 141 15.08 10.64 7.08
C ILE A 141 13.98 10.17 8.04
N LEU A 142 13.76 8.85 8.13
CA LEU A 142 12.79 8.23 9.04
C LEU A 142 13.01 8.70 10.48
N LYS A 143 14.26 8.69 10.95
CA LYS A 143 14.65 9.15 12.28
C LYS A 143 14.32 10.62 12.50
N SER A 144 14.70 11.49 11.56
CA SER A 144 14.42 12.93 11.65
C SER A 144 12.91 13.25 11.71
N MET A 145 12.09 12.39 11.12
CA MET A 145 10.64 12.54 11.06
C MET A 145 9.89 11.71 12.11
N SER A 146 10.61 10.91 12.91
CA SER A 146 10.06 9.92 13.85
C SER A 146 9.03 8.99 13.20
N VAL A 147 9.35 8.51 11.99
CA VAL A 147 8.51 7.57 11.23
C VAL A 147 9.00 6.15 11.46
N PRO A 148 8.22 5.28 12.11
CA PRO A 148 8.59 3.88 12.29
C PRO A 148 8.55 3.10 10.97
N SER A 149 9.36 2.05 10.86
CA SER A 149 9.38 1.19 9.68
C SER A 149 9.75 -0.27 9.98
N ILE A 150 9.44 -1.14 9.02
CA ILE A 150 9.93 -2.52 8.95
C ILE A 150 10.94 -2.61 7.81
N GLN A 151 12.05 -3.31 8.03
CA GLN A 151 12.94 -3.76 6.96
C GLN A 151 12.87 -5.28 6.86
N PHE A 152 12.39 -5.80 5.73
CA PHE A 152 12.48 -7.20 5.38
C PHE A 152 13.85 -7.48 4.77
N VAL A 153 14.58 -8.44 5.35
CA VAL A 153 16.01 -8.69 5.04
C VAL A 153 16.18 -10.07 4.42
N ILE A 154 16.90 -10.14 3.29
CA ILE A 154 17.39 -11.40 2.72
C ILE A 154 18.61 -11.83 3.52
N THR A 155 18.47 -12.76 4.46
CA THR A 155 19.49 -12.98 5.49
C THR A 155 20.78 -13.60 4.98
N ASN A 156 20.75 -14.28 3.83
CA ASN A 156 21.97 -14.83 3.22
C ASN A 156 22.95 -13.72 2.83
N GLU A 157 22.45 -12.54 2.45
CA GLU A 157 23.27 -11.41 2.03
C GLU A 157 24.09 -10.82 3.19
N LEU A 158 23.67 -11.05 4.45
CA LEU A 158 24.44 -10.65 5.64
C LEU A 158 25.80 -11.36 5.74
N ASN A 159 26.00 -12.47 5.04
CA ASN A 159 27.28 -13.19 5.07
C ASN A 159 28.35 -12.52 4.19
N ASN A 160 27.94 -11.76 3.18
CA ASN A 160 28.84 -11.00 2.32
C ASN A 160 28.13 -9.72 1.81
N PRO A 161 27.86 -8.74 2.68
CA PRO A 161 26.97 -7.62 2.36
C PRO A 161 27.50 -6.72 1.23
N LYS A 162 28.80 -6.78 0.91
CA LYS A 162 29.43 -6.01 -0.18
C LYS A 162 29.80 -6.89 -1.38
N GLY A 163 29.32 -8.13 -1.43
CA GLY A 163 29.65 -9.09 -2.48
C GLY A 163 28.87 -8.92 -3.79
N GLY A 164 27.73 -8.23 -3.75
CA GLY A 164 26.89 -7.94 -4.91
C GLY A 164 27.15 -6.56 -5.52
N ILE A 165 26.48 -6.27 -6.64
CA ILE A 165 26.51 -4.94 -7.28
C ILE A 165 25.89 -3.89 -6.36
N THR A 166 24.72 -4.21 -5.79
CA THR A 166 24.05 -3.38 -4.79
C THR A 166 24.44 -3.87 -3.40
N PRO A 167 25.07 -3.04 -2.56
CA PRO A 167 25.41 -3.41 -1.19
C PRO A 167 24.16 -3.67 -0.33
N TYR A 168 24.27 -4.65 0.56
CA TYR A 168 23.29 -4.96 1.60
C TYR A 168 23.74 -4.44 2.96
N LEU A 169 22.78 -4.40 3.89
CA LEU A 169 23.02 -4.10 5.29
C LEU A 169 24.00 -5.10 5.90
N SER A 170 24.92 -4.59 6.71
CA SER A 170 25.75 -5.37 7.61
C SER A 170 25.04 -5.62 8.96
N ARG A 171 25.54 -6.58 9.74
CA ARG A 171 25.00 -6.84 11.09
C ARG A 171 25.22 -5.64 12.00
N GLU A 172 26.33 -4.95 11.83
CA GLU A 172 26.72 -3.76 12.59
C GLU A 172 25.77 -2.59 12.31
N GLU A 173 25.41 -2.36 11.03
CA GLU A 173 24.43 -1.34 10.65
C GLU A 173 23.04 -1.66 11.21
N ILE A 174 22.62 -2.93 11.18
CA ILE A 174 21.35 -3.36 11.78
C ILE A 174 21.35 -3.12 13.29
N LEU A 175 22.40 -3.53 14.00
CA LEU A 175 22.52 -3.33 15.45
C LEU A 175 22.50 -1.84 15.81
N SER A 176 23.21 -1.00 15.03
CA SER A 176 23.22 0.45 15.19
C SER A 176 21.81 1.03 15.14
N MET A 177 20.98 0.65 14.15
CA MET A 177 19.62 1.19 14.01
C MET A 177 18.63 0.64 15.05
N THR A 178 18.73 -0.65 15.38
CA THR A 178 17.75 -1.32 16.25
C THR A 178 17.95 -1.00 17.73
N GLN A 179 19.16 -0.62 18.13
CA GLN A 179 19.47 -0.12 19.47
C GLN A 179 19.10 1.35 19.66
N ASP A 180 18.83 2.07 18.57
CA ASP A 180 18.58 3.50 18.55
C ASP A 180 17.07 3.79 18.47
N GLY A 181 16.44 3.83 19.65
CA GLY A 181 15.09 4.41 19.84
C GLY A 181 13.91 3.56 19.34
N GLU A 182 14.10 2.26 19.11
CA GLU A 182 13.05 1.31 18.68
C GLU A 182 12.25 1.76 17.44
N LEU A 183 12.89 2.53 16.55
CA LEU A 183 12.22 3.09 15.37
C LEU A 183 12.01 2.04 14.26
N VAL A 184 12.87 1.03 14.21
CA VAL A 184 12.93 0.07 13.10
C VAL A 184 12.94 -1.36 13.60
N GLU A 185 12.22 -2.23 12.89
CA GLU A 185 12.19 -3.67 13.15
C GLU A 185 12.67 -4.43 11.91
N MET A 186 13.51 -5.45 12.12
CA MET A 186 14.02 -6.33 11.06
C MET A 186 13.15 -7.57 10.97
N GLN A 187 12.67 -7.90 9.78
CA GLN A 187 11.79 -9.03 9.54
C GLN A 187 12.30 -9.86 8.36
N SER A 188 11.74 -11.04 8.14
CA SER A 188 12.30 -11.99 7.17
C SER A 188 11.91 -11.62 5.73
N HIS A 189 12.89 -11.62 4.82
CA HIS A 189 12.64 -11.74 3.38
C HIS A 189 13.20 -13.05 2.83
N THR A 190 13.06 -14.12 3.62
CA THR A 190 13.72 -15.43 3.43
C THR A 190 15.24 -15.38 3.65
N ASP A 191 15.89 -16.54 3.66
CA ASP A 191 17.35 -16.64 3.69
C ASP A 191 17.92 -16.69 2.27
N LYS A 192 17.60 -17.74 1.51
CA LYS A 192 18.13 -18.01 0.16
C LYS A 192 17.04 -18.13 -0.90
N LEU A 193 15.76 -17.97 -0.52
CA LEU A 193 14.63 -18.20 -1.42
C LEU A 193 14.19 -16.96 -2.21
N HIS A 194 14.86 -15.83 -2.07
CA HIS A 194 14.70 -14.66 -2.93
C HIS A 194 15.41 -14.85 -4.29
N ARG A 195 15.04 -15.94 -5.00
CA ARG A 195 15.62 -16.37 -6.27
C ARG A 195 14.55 -17.04 -7.15
N LYS A 196 14.84 -17.13 -8.45
CA LYS A 196 14.01 -17.82 -9.45
C LYS A 196 14.83 -18.85 -10.23
N GLN A 197 14.21 -19.97 -10.59
CA GLN A 197 14.73 -20.96 -11.54
C GLN A 197 13.70 -21.08 -12.66
N ASN A 198 14.07 -20.68 -13.89
CA ASN A 198 13.14 -20.64 -15.04
C ASN A 198 11.85 -19.87 -14.70
N ASP A 199 12.00 -18.63 -14.20
CA ASP A 199 10.92 -17.74 -13.72
C ASP A 199 10.08 -18.23 -12.52
N ASN A 200 10.29 -19.47 -12.08
CA ASN A 200 9.63 -20.01 -10.90
C ASN A 200 10.35 -19.58 -9.61
N ALA A 201 9.63 -18.87 -8.74
CA ALA A 201 10.15 -18.44 -7.44
C ALA A 201 10.45 -19.65 -6.55
N TYR A 202 11.62 -19.64 -5.91
CA TYR A 202 12.08 -20.76 -5.08
C TYR A 202 11.13 -21.04 -3.90
N LEU A 203 10.55 -20.00 -3.31
CA LEU A 203 9.64 -20.14 -2.17
C LEU A 203 8.37 -20.93 -2.51
N THR A 204 7.88 -20.83 -3.74
CA THR A 204 6.57 -21.37 -4.13
C THR A 204 6.62 -22.58 -5.04
N ASN A 205 7.81 -22.95 -5.53
CA ASN A 205 7.98 -24.00 -6.53
C ASN A 205 9.03 -25.02 -6.11
N ARG A 206 8.85 -26.25 -6.60
CA ARG A 206 9.86 -27.31 -6.56
C ARG A 206 10.99 -26.95 -7.51
N LEU A 207 12.20 -27.36 -7.17
CA LEU A 207 13.40 -27.06 -7.94
C LEU A 207 13.91 -28.31 -8.66
N LEU A 208 14.58 -28.10 -9.78
CA LEU A 208 15.46 -29.09 -10.39
C LEU A 208 16.84 -29.01 -9.72
N ILE A 209 17.20 -30.06 -8.99
CA ILE A 209 18.51 -30.23 -8.34
C ILE A 209 19.24 -31.37 -9.05
N ASN A 210 20.36 -31.06 -9.70
CA ASN A 210 21.17 -32.02 -10.46
C ASN A 210 20.34 -32.83 -11.48
N GLY A 211 19.41 -32.16 -12.17
CA GLY A 211 18.54 -32.77 -13.18
C GLY A 211 17.34 -33.56 -12.63
N LYS A 212 17.16 -33.62 -11.31
CA LYS A 212 16.02 -34.27 -10.67
C LYS A 212 15.12 -33.23 -10.00
N GLU A 213 13.82 -33.31 -10.24
CA GLU A 213 12.84 -32.46 -9.54
C GLU A 213 12.75 -32.86 -8.06
N GLU A 214 12.73 -31.86 -7.18
CA GLU A 214 12.46 -32.06 -5.76
C GLU A 214 11.14 -32.80 -5.56
N THR A 215 11.14 -33.72 -4.60
CA THR A 215 9.92 -34.29 -4.05
C THR A 215 9.17 -33.26 -3.21
N ASN A 216 7.87 -33.47 -2.96
CA ASN A 216 7.10 -32.59 -2.07
C ASN A 216 7.69 -32.49 -0.65
N LYS A 217 8.33 -33.57 -0.16
CA LYS A 217 9.00 -33.58 1.14
C LYS A 217 10.26 -32.70 1.13
N GLU A 218 11.07 -32.78 0.08
CA GLU A 218 12.28 -31.94 -0.07
C GLU A 218 11.90 -30.47 -0.22
N PHE A 219 10.90 -30.15 -1.05
CA PHE A 219 10.38 -28.79 -1.20
C PHE A 219 9.92 -28.20 0.13
N LYS A 220 9.05 -28.94 0.85
CA LYS A 220 8.57 -28.54 2.17
C LYS A 220 9.73 -28.29 3.14
N GLN A 221 10.69 -29.21 3.22
CA GLN A 221 11.82 -29.09 4.13
C GLN A 221 12.71 -27.91 3.77
N ARG A 222 12.98 -27.67 2.48
CA ARG A 222 13.78 -26.53 2.01
C ARG A 222 13.13 -25.22 2.43
N VAL A 223 11.82 -25.06 2.21
CA VAL A 223 11.11 -23.83 2.57
C VAL A 223 11.10 -23.61 4.08
N ILE A 224 10.75 -24.64 4.87
CA ILE A 224 10.69 -24.52 6.33
C ILE A 224 12.07 -24.21 6.91
N SER A 225 13.11 -24.94 6.50
CA SER A 225 14.48 -24.74 7.00
C SER A 225 15.01 -23.34 6.66
N ASP A 226 14.72 -22.83 5.46
CA ASP A 226 15.14 -21.50 5.04
C ASP A 226 14.52 -20.40 5.89
N LEU A 227 13.20 -20.46 6.12
CA LEU A 227 12.48 -19.50 6.96
C LEU A 227 12.98 -19.53 8.41
N GLN A 228 13.22 -20.73 8.95
CA GLN A 228 13.80 -20.90 10.28
C GLN A 228 15.22 -20.35 10.38
N ASN A 229 16.04 -20.52 9.32
CA ASN A 229 17.38 -19.93 9.26
C ASN A 229 17.31 -18.40 9.21
N SER A 230 16.40 -17.83 8.42
CA SER A 230 16.21 -16.38 8.35
C SER A 230 15.84 -15.78 9.70
N VAL A 231 14.91 -16.42 10.43
CA VAL A 231 14.55 -16.03 11.80
C VAL A 231 15.73 -16.13 12.75
N SER A 232 16.51 -17.22 12.69
CA SER A 232 17.65 -17.42 13.59
C SER A 232 18.76 -16.40 13.39
N MET A 233 19.00 -15.97 12.15
CA MET A 233 20.00 -14.97 11.79
C MET A 233 19.63 -13.56 12.24
N LEU A 234 18.35 -13.20 12.23
CA LEU A 234 17.87 -11.87 12.62
C LEU A 234 17.63 -11.72 14.12
N LYS A 235 17.26 -12.81 14.82
CA LYS A 235 16.97 -12.80 16.25
C LYS A 235 18.05 -12.15 17.14
N PRO A 236 19.37 -12.36 16.95
CA PRO A 236 20.39 -11.72 17.78
C PRO A 236 20.62 -10.23 17.44
N LEU A 237 20.02 -9.71 16.37
CA LEU A 237 20.28 -8.36 15.85
C LEU A 237 19.25 -7.32 16.29
N GLN A 238 18.30 -7.70 17.14
CA GLN A 238 17.26 -6.80 17.65
C GLN A 238 16.59 -7.39 18.91
N SER A 239 15.84 -6.55 19.64
CA SER A 239 15.04 -6.99 20.79
C SER A 239 13.64 -7.48 20.43
N TYR A 240 13.15 -7.14 19.23
CA TYR A 240 11.83 -7.53 18.75
C TYR A 240 11.81 -8.95 18.15
N PRO A 241 10.70 -9.69 18.28
CA PRO A 241 10.57 -10.99 17.64
C PRO A 241 10.57 -10.85 16.11
N VAL A 242 11.20 -11.83 15.45
CA VAL A 242 11.09 -12.01 14.00
C VAL A 242 9.87 -12.90 13.74
N ASP A 243 8.73 -12.26 13.48
CA ASP A 243 7.43 -12.91 13.32
C ASP A 243 6.71 -12.53 12.03
N SER A 244 7.41 -11.86 11.10
CA SER A 244 6.89 -11.44 9.81
C SER A 244 7.74 -11.87 8.62
N LEU A 245 7.08 -12.10 7.48
CA LEU A 245 7.68 -12.41 6.19
C LEU A 245 7.14 -11.49 5.10
N ALA A 246 7.98 -10.87 4.28
CA ALA A 246 7.55 -10.40 2.96
C ALA A 246 7.79 -11.50 1.93
N TYR A 247 6.78 -11.87 1.15
CA TYR A 247 6.97 -12.87 0.08
C TYR A 247 7.89 -12.30 -1.01
N PRO A 248 9.01 -12.97 -1.36
CA PRO A 248 9.82 -12.62 -2.52
C PRO A 248 8.97 -12.42 -3.76
N TYR A 249 9.15 -11.27 -4.43
CA TYR A 249 8.36 -10.86 -5.61
C TYR A 249 6.84 -10.76 -5.38
N GLY A 250 6.37 -10.87 -4.13
CA GLY A 250 4.96 -10.99 -3.79
C GLY A 250 4.29 -12.29 -4.23
N ILE A 251 5.05 -13.30 -4.64
CA ILE A 251 4.52 -14.57 -5.15
C ILE A 251 4.29 -15.53 -3.99
N TYR A 252 3.09 -16.10 -3.92
CA TYR A 252 2.69 -17.07 -2.92
C TYR A 252 1.85 -18.19 -3.56
N SER A 253 1.77 -19.33 -2.89
CA SER A 253 0.91 -20.47 -3.24
C SER A 253 0.32 -21.08 -1.97
N GLU A 254 -0.73 -21.88 -2.09
CA GLU A 254 -1.34 -22.55 -0.92
C GLU A 254 -0.31 -23.39 -0.14
N SER A 255 0.51 -24.15 -0.85
CA SER A 255 1.61 -24.94 -0.25
C SER A 255 2.62 -24.04 0.46
N ALA A 256 3.02 -22.91 -0.15
CA ALA A 256 3.95 -22.00 0.49
C ALA A 256 3.37 -21.38 1.76
N ILE A 257 2.07 -21.02 1.77
CA ILE A 257 1.39 -20.52 2.96
C ILE A 257 1.36 -21.59 4.07
N ASP A 258 1.06 -22.85 3.72
CA ASP A 258 1.10 -23.97 4.65
C ASP A 258 2.51 -24.18 5.24
N PHE A 259 3.56 -24.02 4.43
CA PHE A 259 4.93 -24.14 4.91
C PHE A 259 5.36 -22.97 5.79
N VAL A 260 4.93 -21.74 5.46
CA VAL A 260 5.16 -20.55 6.30
C VAL A 260 4.51 -20.75 7.67
N LYS A 261 3.28 -21.26 7.73
CA LYS A 261 2.60 -21.63 9.00
C LYS A 261 3.40 -22.67 9.78
N GLN A 262 3.89 -23.71 9.10
CA GLN A 262 4.64 -24.81 9.72
C GLN A 262 6.07 -24.45 10.12
N ALA A 263 6.67 -23.41 9.55
CA ALA A 263 7.94 -22.90 10.04
C ALA A 263 7.86 -22.45 11.51
N GLY A 264 6.66 -22.08 11.98
CA GLY A 264 6.31 -21.91 13.39
C GLY A 264 6.61 -20.53 13.98
N ASN A 265 7.49 -19.76 13.33
CA ASN A 265 7.88 -18.43 13.80
C ASN A 265 7.12 -17.28 13.11
N ILE A 266 6.73 -17.46 11.85
CA ILE A 266 6.07 -16.42 11.04
C ILE A 266 4.57 -16.40 11.32
N ARG A 267 4.07 -15.26 11.78
CA ARG A 267 2.67 -15.02 12.13
C ARG A 267 1.97 -14.08 11.14
N TYR A 268 2.74 -13.23 10.48
CA TYR A 268 2.24 -12.27 9.50
C TYR A 268 3.04 -12.38 8.20
N ALA A 269 2.38 -12.40 7.05
CA ALA A 269 3.06 -12.45 5.76
C ALA A 269 2.46 -11.45 4.77
N TYR A 270 3.34 -10.74 4.06
CA TYR A 270 3.02 -9.56 3.28
C TYR A 270 3.18 -9.83 1.80
N THR A 271 2.17 -9.46 1.01
CA THR A 271 2.14 -9.58 -0.44
C THR A 271 2.45 -8.25 -1.11
N VAL A 272 2.43 -8.21 -2.44
CA VAL A 272 2.48 -6.95 -3.23
C VAL A 272 1.12 -6.55 -3.78
N GLN A 273 0.05 -7.21 -3.33
CA GLN A 273 -1.30 -6.86 -3.75
C GLN A 273 -1.72 -5.56 -3.07
N PRO A 274 -2.13 -4.52 -3.83
CA PRO A 274 -2.47 -3.24 -3.26
C PRO A 274 -3.79 -3.31 -2.49
N GLY A 275 -3.80 -2.82 -1.26
CA GLY A 275 -4.99 -2.78 -0.42
C GLY A 275 -4.78 -2.06 0.90
N ILE A 276 -5.87 -1.94 1.66
CA ILE A 276 -5.86 -1.45 3.04
C ILE A 276 -5.99 -2.68 3.93
N ALA A 277 -5.02 -2.91 4.81
CA ALA A 277 -5.11 -3.99 5.79
C ALA A 277 -6.10 -3.58 6.90
N ASP A 278 -7.02 -4.46 7.22
CA ASP A 278 -7.98 -4.30 8.31
C ASP A 278 -8.02 -5.56 9.20
N ARG A 279 -8.94 -5.59 10.17
CA ARG A 279 -9.05 -6.70 11.13
C ARG A 279 -9.49 -8.03 10.50
N SER A 280 -10.07 -7.99 9.30
CA SER A 280 -10.52 -9.16 8.56
C SER A 280 -9.46 -9.70 7.60
N SER A 281 -8.36 -8.97 7.42
CA SER A 281 -7.27 -9.37 6.54
C SER A 281 -6.66 -10.70 7.00
N ASP A 282 -6.46 -11.63 6.05
CA ASP A 282 -5.73 -12.86 6.34
C ASP A 282 -4.30 -12.48 6.78
N PRO A 283 -3.86 -12.90 7.99
CA PRO A 283 -2.55 -12.55 8.50
C PRO A 283 -1.42 -13.05 7.60
N TYR A 284 -1.63 -14.06 6.75
CA TYR A 284 -0.64 -14.57 5.81
C TYR A 284 -0.75 -13.96 4.40
N LEU A 285 -1.68 -13.03 4.16
CA LEU A 285 -1.87 -12.38 2.86
C LEU A 285 -2.08 -10.86 3.01
N ILE A 286 -1.29 -10.24 3.88
CA ILE A 286 -1.43 -8.81 4.18
C ILE A 286 -1.07 -7.98 2.95
N PRO A 287 -1.96 -7.08 2.48
CA PRO A 287 -1.73 -6.29 1.28
C PRO A 287 -0.70 -5.17 1.51
N ARG A 288 0.02 -4.80 0.44
CA ARG A 288 0.95 -3.66 0.42
C ARG A 288 0.80 -2.85 -0.86
N ILE A 289 0.98 -1.55 -0.75
CA ILE A 289 0.94 -0.59 -1.85
C ILE A 289 2.38 -0.27 -2.25
N ASN A 290 2.75 -0.55 -3.50
CA ASN A 290 4.05 -0.13 -4.02
C ASN A 290 4.14 1.40 -4.04
N ALA A 291 5.10 1.92 -3.29
CA ALA A 291 5.46 3.33 -3.20
C ALA A 291 6.89 3.60 -3.70
N GLY A 292 7.74 2.58 -3.77
CA GLY A 292 9.16 2.68 -4.17
C GLY A 292 9.42 2.75 -5.67
N SER A 293 8.51 3.31 -6.47
CA SER A 293 8.72 3.46 -7.91
C SER A 293 8.97 4.93 -8.28
N PRO A 294 10.00 5.25 -9.09
CA PRO A 294 10.36 6.64 -9.39
C PRO A 294 9.31 7.37 -10.24
N TRP A 295 8.34 6.64 -10.80
CA TRP A 295 7.23 7.19 -11.57
C TRP A 295 5.99 7.52 -10.71
N ILE A 296 6.04 7.23 -9.42
CA ILE A 296 4.97 7.56 -8.47
C ILE A 296 5.33 8.88 -7.80
N THR A 297 4.59 9.93 -8.11
CA THR A 297 4.69 11.21 -7.38
C THR A 297 4.02 11.10 -6.00
N PRO A 298 4.36 11.96 -5.02
CA PRO A 298 3.73 11.95 -3.71
C PRO A 298 2.20 12.10 -3.77
N SER A 299 1.70 12.96 -4.66
CA SER A 299 0.26 13.12 -4.90
C SER A 299 -0.39 11.86 -5.50
N ASN A 300 0.31 11.16 -6.40
CA ASN A 300 -0.16 9.91 -6.97
C ASN A 300 -0.12 8.76 -5.96
N LEU A 301 0.83 8.73 -5.04
CA LEU A 301 0.87 7.78 -3.93
C LEU A 301 -0.38 7.93 -3.04
N VAL A 302 -0.68 9.16 -2.64
CA VAL A 302 -1.89 9.47 -1.87
C VAL A 302 -3.17 9.13 -2.66
N HIS A 303 -3.20 9.40 -3.97
CA HIS A 303 -4.32 8.99 -4.83
C HIS A 303 -4.46 7.45 -4.86
N ARG A 304 -3.36 6.70 -4.98
CA ARG A 304 -3.33 5.24 -4.96
C ARG A 304 -3.91 4.69 -3.65
N ILE A 305 -3.57 5.29 -2.51
CA ILE A 305 -4.14 4.91 -1.22
C ILE A 305 -5.66 5.15 -1.21
N LYS A 306 -6.12 6.34 -1.61
CA LYS A 306 -7.55 6.72 -1.64
C LYS A 306 -8.39 5.77 -2.48
N ILE A 307 -7.87 5.29 -3.62
CA ILE A 307 -8.62 4.38 -4.49
C ILE A 307 -8.65 2.93 -3.98
N GLN A 308 -7.77 2.51 -3.06
CA GLN A 308 -7.83 1.16 -2.52
C GLN A 308 -9.11 0.96 -1.72
N LYS A 309 -9.44 1.86 -0.77
CA LYS A 309 -10.72 1.77 -0.05
C LYS A 309 -11.92 1.81 -0.99
N LYS A 310 -11.88 2.58 -2.09
CA LYS A 310 -12.97 2.56 -3.09
C LYS A 310 -13.08 1.23 -3.84
N ARG A 311 -11.96 0.51 -4.07
CA ARG A 311 -11.94 -0.82 -4.69
C ARG A 311 -12.44 -1.92 -3.75
N PHE A 312 -12.24 -1.77 -2.43
CA PHE A 312 -12.76 -2.70 -1.43
C PHE A 312 -14.18 -2.35 -0.94
N ASN A 313 -14.60 -1.08 -1.04
CA ASN A 313 -15.96 -0.63 -0.68
C ASN A 313 -16.96 -0.68 -1.86
N GLU A 314 -16.52 -0.73 -3.11
CA GLU A 314 -17.39 -1.12 -4.22
C GLU A 314 -17.26 -2.62 -4.39
N PRO A 315 -18.34 -3.41 -4.21
CA PRO A 315 -18.21 -4.84 -4.16
C PRO A 315 -17.93 -5.38 -5.57
N LEU A 316 -16.65 -5.47 -5.93
CA LEU A 316 -16.20 -6.47 -6.89
C LEU A 316 -16.48 -7.89 -6.32
N ASP A 317 -16.69 -8.02 -5.01
CA ASP A 317 -17.16 -9.24 -4.35
C ASP A 317 -18.63 -9.59 -4.62
N SER A 318 -19.37 -8.76 -5.36
CA SER A 318 -20.76 -9.01 -5.71
C SER A 318 -21.03 -8.47 -7.12
N LEU A 319 -20.67 -9.26 -8.13
CA LEU A 319 -20.84 -8.94 -9.54
C LEU A 319 -22.22 -9.38 -10.04
N PRO A 320 -22.96 -8.55 -10.79
CA PRO A 320 -24.19 -9.00 -11.45
C PRO A 320 -23.84 -10.02 -12.54
N VAL A 321 -24.13 -11.30 -12.28
CA VAL A 321 -23.61 -12.45 -13.06
C VAL A 321 -23.89 -12.27 -14.54
N ARG A 322 -25.14 -11.96 -14.90
CA ARG A 322 -25.57 -11.77 -16.29
C ARG A 322 -24.76 -10.72 -17.04
N SER A 323 -24.54 -9.56 -16.42
CA SER A 323 -23.82 -8.46 -17.05
C SER A 323 -22.34 -8.80 -17.28
N VAL A 324 -21.73 -9.56 -16.37
CA VAL A 324 -20.33 -10.00 -16.54
C VAL A 324 -20.23 -11.05 -17.65
N MET A 325 -21.11 -12.07 -17.63
CA MET A 325 -21.13 -13.13 -18.66
C MET A 325 -21.22 -12.54 -20.08
N GLU A 326 -22.14 -11.60 -20.30
CA GLU A 326 -22.31 -10.93 -21.60
C GLU A 326 -21.04 -10.18 -22.05
N GLN A 327 -20.27 -9.61 -21.11
CA GLN A 327 -19.06 -8.86 -21.42
C GLN A 327 -17.86 -9.75 -21.72
N VAL A 328 -17.76 -10.91 -21.06
CA VAL A 328 -16.67 -11.86 -21.28
C VAL A 328 -16.95 -12.83 -22.44
N GLY A 329 -18.10 -12.74 -23.10
CA GLY A 329 -18.47 -13.60 -24.23
C GLY A 329 -19.12 -14.93 -23.83
N GLY A 330 -19.66 -15.02 -22.62
CA GLY A 330 -20.46 -16.14 -22.14
C GLY A 330 -21.96 -15.80 -22.02
N SER A 331 -22.74 -16.75 -21.52
CA SER A 331 -24.17 -16.56 -21.27
C SER A 331 -24.60 -17.20 -19.95
N VAL A 332 -25.75 -16.78 -19.43
CA VAL A 332 -26.33 -17.35 -18.20
C VAL A 332 -27.82 -17.62 -18.34
N GLU A 333 -28.25 -18.80 -17.89
CA GLU A 333 -29.66 -19.11 -17.64
C GLU A 333 -29.92 -19.09 -16.13
N ALA A 334 -31.00 -18.44 -15.71
CA ALA A 334 -31.45 -18.47 -14.32
C ALA A 334 -32.63 -19.43 -14.16
N ARG A 335 -32.58 -20.28 -13.14
CA ARG A 335 -33.65 -21.21 -12.74
C ARG A 335 -34.02 -20.98 -11.28
N ASP A 336 -35.19 -21.47 -10.88
CA ASP A 336 -35.71 -21.37 -9.51
C ASP A 336 -35.59 -19.93 -8.95
N HIS A 337 -36.14 -18.96 -9.69
CA HIS A 337 -36.09 -17.53 -9.33
C HIS A 337 -34.67 -16.99 -9.07
N GLY A 338 -33.66 -17.52 -9.78
CA GLY A 338 -32.26 -17.09 -9.64
C GLY A 338 -31.51 -17.77 -8.50
N LYS A 339 -32.07 -18.80 -7.87
CA LYS A 339 -31.36 -19.64 -6.88
C LYS A 339 -30.43 -20.65 -7.53
N GLN A 340 -30.66 -20.97 -8.81
CA GLN A 340 -29.80 -21.80 -9.62
C GLN A 340 -29.41 -21.03 -10.88
N LEU A 341 -28.13 -21.09 -11.24
CA LEU A 341 -27.62 -20.47 -12.45
C LEU A 341 -26.91 -21.52 -13.30
N ILE A 342 -27.11 -21.45 -14.62
CA ILE A 342 -26.32 -22.23 -15.57
C ILE A 342 -25.45 -21.24 -16.34
N LEU A 343 -24.14 -21.35 -16.20
CA LEU A 343 -23.17 -20.51 -16.90
C LEU A 343 -22.61 -21.26 -18.10
N TYR A 344 -22.51 -20.56 -19.23
CA TYR A 344 -21.83 -21.03 -20.43
C TYR A 344 -20.67 -20.10 -20.74
N PHE A 345 -19.46 -20.63 -20.78
CA PHE A 345 -18.24 -19.87 -21.09
C PHE A 345 -17.17 -20.81 -21.64
N ALA A 346 -16.45 -20.39 -22.70
CA ALA A 346 -15.36 -21.17 -23.31
C ALA A 346 -15.70 -22.65 -23.57
N HIS A 347 -16.89 -22.93 -24.11
CA HIS A 347 -17.44 -24.28 -24.36
C HIS A 347 -17.72 -25.15 -23.13
N GLN A 348 -17.56 -24.62 -21.92
CA GLN A 348 -17.91 -25.30 -20.68
C GLN A 348 -19.30 -24.91 -20.20
N LYS A 349 -19.98 -25.86 -19.55
CA LYS A 349 -21.27 -25.65 -18.91
C LYS A 349 -21.20 -25.89 -17.40
N TRP A 350 -21.51 -24.87 -16.62
CA TRP A 350 -21.47 -24.93 -15.16
C TRP A 350 -22.85 -24.76 -14.55
N ASN A 351 -23.25 -25.69 -13.67
CA ASN A 351 -24.47 -25.59 -12.88
C ASN A 351 -24.14 -25.11 -11.47
N LEU A 352 -24.61 -23.93 -11.13
CA LEU A 352 -24.35 -23.29 -9.85
C LEU A 352 -25.60 -23.38 -8.97
N SER A 353 -25.37 -23.85 -7.75
CA SER A 353 -26.28 -23.81 -6.62
C SER A 353 -25.69 -22.93 -5.51
N SER A 354 -26.43 -22.70 -4.43
CA SER A 354 -26.14 -21.70 -3.39
C SER A 354 -24.65 -21.50 -3.09
N ASN A 355 -23.89 -22.58 -2.83
CA ASN A 355 -22.47 -22.52 -2.50
C ASN A 355 -21.59 -23.47 -3.33
N VAL A 356 -22.11 -24.04 -4.43
CA VAL A 356 -21.39 -25.06 -5.20
C VAL A 356 -21.62 -24.86 -6.69
N ALA A 357 -20.55 -24.93 -7.49
CA ALA A 357 -20.60 -25.00 -8.95
C ALA A 357 -20.15 -26.38 -9.43
N ILE A 358 -20.91 -26.98 -10.35
CA ILE A 358 -20.63 -28.30 -10.92
C ILE A 358 -20.51 -28.18 -12.43
N ASN A 359 -19.33 -28.49 -12.97
CA ASN A 359 -19.10 -28.62 -14.40
C ASN A 359 -19.87 -29.83 -14.92
N GLN A 360 -20.69 -29.62 -15.95
CA GLN A 360 -21.56 -30.65 -16.52
C GLN A 360 -20.83 -31.56 -17.50
N ASP A 361 -19.64 -31.16 -17.98
CA ASP A 361 -18.90 -31.89 -19.01
C ASP A 361 -17.99 -32.96 -18.38
N ASP A 362 -17.35 -32.66 -17.24
CA ASP A 362 -16.41 -33.56 -16.55
C ASP A 362 -16.78 -33.90 -15.09
N GLY A 363 -17.84 -33.30 -14.55
CA GLY A 363 -18.29 -33.49 -13.17
C GLY A 363 -17.46 -32.76 -12.11
N GLN A 364 -16.52 -31.90 -12.52
CA GLN A 364 -15.71 -31.10 -11.59
C GLN A 364 -16.61 -30.28 -10.67
N THR A 365 -16.33 -30.32 -9.37
CA THR A 365 -17.10 -29.58 -8.35
C THR A 365 -16.22 -28.53 -7.68
N ILE A 366 -16.70 -27.29 -7.65
CA ILE A 366 -16.07 -26.15 -6.98
C ILE A 366 -16.96 -25.68 -5.84
N ASN A 367 -16.40 -25.61 -4.64
CA ASN A 367 -17.06 -24.96 -3.50
C ASN A 367 -16.85 -23.45 -3.61
N LEU A 368 -17.96 -22.71 -3.71
CA LEU A 368 -17.94 -21.25 -3.80
C LEU A 368 -17.70 -20.66 -2.41
N SER A 369 -16.76 -19.71 -2.33
CA SER A 369 -16.37 -19.04 -1.10
C SER A 369 -17.50 -18.16 -0.55
N HIS A 370 -18.25 -17.50 -1.45
CA HIS A 370 -19.32 -16.58 -1.09
C HIS A 370 -20.68 -17.00 -1.63
N GLY A 371 -20.71 -17.89 -2.63
CA GLY A 371 -21.94 -18.41 -3.20
C GLY A 371 -22.70 -17.41 -4.08
N ILE A 372 -23.92 -17.77 -4.47
CA ILE A 372 -24.80 -16.90 -5.25
C ILE A 372 -25.68 -16.08 -4.29
N ILE A 373 -25.70 -14.76 -4.50
CA ILE A 373 -26.52 -13.83 -3.72
C ILE A 373 -27.54 -13.15 -4.64
N ASN A 374 -28.82 -13.23 -4.32
CA ASN A 374 -29.86 -12.48 -5.04
C ASN A 374 -30.12 -11.13 -4.37
N LYS A 375 -29.90 -10.03 -5.11
CA LYS A 375 -30.18 -8.65 -4.66
C LYS A 375 -31.15 -8.00 -5.63
N SER A 376 -32.33 -7.61 -5.15
CA SER A 376 -33.35 -6.92 -5.96
C SER A 376 -33.69 -7.63 -7.28
N GLY A 377 -33.77 -8.97 -7.26
CA GLY A 377 -34.08 -9.78 -8.44
C GLY A 377 -32.90 -10.02 -9.40
N VAL A 378 -31.70 -9.56 -9.07
CA VAL A 378 -30.48 -9.79 -9.84
C VAL A 378 -29.55 -10.73 -9.07
N SER A 379 -29.14 -11.82 -9.71
CA SER A 379 -28.18 -12.77 -9.16
C SER A 379 -26.76 -12.22 -9.25
N HIS A 380 -26.06 -12.30 -8.12
CA HIS A 380 -24.68 -11.84 -7.97
C HIS A 380 -23.76 -12.98 -7.56
N ILE A 381 -22.50 -12.88 -7.95
CA ILE A 381 -21.42 -13.81 -7.58
C ILE A 381 -20.16 -13.02 -7.28
N SER A 382 -19.31 -13.55 -6.39
CA SER A 382 -18.02 -12.91 -6.11
C SER A 382 -17.06 -13.03 -7.29
N TYR A 383 -16.16 -12.05 -7.42
CA TYR A 383 -15.13 -12.05 -8.47
C TYR A 383 -14.23 -13.28 -8.39
N SER A 384 -13.84 -13.68 -7.19
CA SER A 384 -13.02 -14.87 -6.95
C SER A 384 -13.74 -16.15 -7.34
N ASP A 385 -15.01 -16.30 -6.93
CA ASP A 385 -15.83 -17.46 -7.30
C ASP A 385 -15.99 -17.60 -8.82
N LEU A 386 -16.19 -16.48 -9.52
CA LEU A 386 -16.31 -16.48 -10.97
C LEU A 386 -14.99 -16.84 -11.69
N GLN A 387 -13.85 -16.37 -11.19
CA GLN A 387 -12.54 -16.74 -11.71
C GLN A 387 -12.20 -18.22 -11.48
N MET A 388 -12.59 -18.78 -10.32
CA MET A 388 -12.44 -20.21 -10.05
C MET A 388 -13.23 -21.05 -11.04
N ILE A 389 -14.49 -20.66 -11.32
CA ILE A 389 -15.35 -21.35 -12.30
C ILE A 389 -14.76 -21.30 -13.70
N PHE A 390 -14.23 -20.14 -14.12
CA PHE A 390 -13.71 -20.00 -15.48
C PHE A 390 -12.33 -20.64 -15.68
N GLY A 391 -11.63 -20.99 -14.59
CA GLY A 391 -10.24 -21.44 -14.66
C GLY A 391 -9.28 -20.41 -15.27
N THR A 392 -9.72 -19.15 -15.41
CA THR A 392 -8.93 -18.04 -15.97
C THR A 392 -9.22 -16.75 -15.24
N LYS A 393 -8.25 -15.85 -15.28
CA LYS A 393 -8.44 -14.50 -14.73
C LYS A 393 -9.41 -13.74 -15.62
N ILE A 394 -10.43 -13.17 -14.99
CA ILE A 394 -11.16 -12.03 -15.55
C ILE A 394 -10.34 -10.78 -15.20
N LEU A 395 -10.32 -9.80 -16.10
CA LEU A 395 -9.75 -8.46 -15.93
C LEU A 395 -10.89 -7.44 -15.98
N TYR A 396 -10.83 -6.42 -15.12
CA TYR A 396 -11.78 -5.30 -15.15
C TYR A 396 -11.09 -4.00 -15.59
N ASP A 397 -11.45 -3.49 -16.77
CA ASP A 397 -11.04 -2.17 -17.22
C ASP A 397 -11.90 -1.10 -16.53
N LYS A 398 -11.31 -0.47 -15.51
CA LYS A 398 -11.98 0.59 -14.73
C LYS A 398 -12.35 1.82 -15.57
N LYS A 399 -11.61 2.11 -16.65
CA LYS A 399 -11.91 3.27 -17.52
C LYS A 399 -13.11 2.97 -18.42
N LYS A 400 -13.19 1.75 -18.95
CA LYS A 400 -14.29 1.32 -19.82
C LYS A 400 -15.49 0.75 -19.07
N LYS A 401 -15.34 0.51 -17.76
CA LYS A 401 -16.31 -0.21 -16.92
C LYS A 401 -16.69 -1.56 -17.54
N ARG A 402 -15.69 -2.30 -18.01
CA ARG A 402 -15.88 -3.55 -18.73
C ARG A 402 -15.01 -4.68 -18.21
N PHE A 403 -15.57 -5.89 -18.19
CA PHE A 403 -14.86 -7.13 -17.92
C PHE A 403 -14.36 -7.77 -19.22
N TYR A 404 -13.19 -8.39 -19.15
CA TYR A 404 -12.56 -9.10 -20.24
C TYR A 404 -11.89 -10.37 -19.70
N PRO A 405 -11.91 -11.50 -20.41
CA PRO A 405 -11.05 -12.62 -20.07
C PRO A 405 -9.57 -12.23 -20.27
N ASP A 406 -8.68 -12.78 -19.45
CA ASP A 406 -7.24 -12.55 -19.56
C ASP A 406 -6.70 -13.13 -20.89
N PRO A 407 -6.18 -12.30 -21.81
CA PRO A 407 -5.78 -12.74 -23.13
C PRO A 407 -4.53 -13.63 -23.14
N THR A 408 -3.79 -13.74 -22.02
CA THR A 408 -2.55 -14.54 -21.98
C THR A 408 -2.78 -16.05 -21.82
N MET A 409 -4.03 -16.51 -21.74
CA MET A 409 -4.35 -17.94 -21.63
C MET A 409 -5.10 -18.51 -22.84
N SER A 410 -5.35 -17.72 -23.88
CA SER A 410 -6.01 -18.18 -25.12
C SER A 410 -5.01 -18.63 -26.21
N GLN A 411 -3.89 -19.22 -25.81
CA GLN A 411 -2.97 -19.94 -26.70
C GLN A 411 -2.57 -21.26 -26.04
N GLU A 412 -3.55 -22.15 -25.89
CA GLU A 412 -3.34 -23.60 -25.92
C GLU A 412 -4.18 -24.19 -27.05
#